data_AF-A0A921UE20-F1
#
_entry.id   AF-A0A921UE20-F1
#
_cell.length_a   1.000
_cell.length_b   1.000
_cell.length_c   1.000
_cell.angle_alpha   90.00
_cell.angle_beta   90.00
_cell.angle_gamma   90.00
#
_symmetry.space_group_name_H-M   'P 1'
#
loop_
_entity.id
_entity.type
_entity.pdbx_description
1 polymer ?
#
loop_
_entity_poly.entity_id
_entity_poly.type
_entity_poly.pdbx_seq_one_letter_code
_entity_poly.pdbx_strand_id
1 'polypeptide(L)'
;MPLCKQLTSLRCLVLKGKETSLMVSLTKEQERALLLLTSLQWLHFGCYPNLQLLPADLRSLVSLEVLRIWSCPSITGWLPEMDTSCRLVVEDSSEELSWRCKEWEVRRREI
;
A
#
# COMPACT_ATOMS: atom_id res chain seq x y z
N MET A 1 21.26 -3.07 13.36
CA MET A 1 20.63 -2.18 12.35
C MET A 1 19.49 -2.94 11.69
N PRO A 2 18.34 -2.31 11.40
CA PRO A 2 17.24 -2.99 10.72
C PRO A 2 17.60 -3.27 9.25
N LEU A 3 17.36 -4.51 8.80
CA LEU A 3 17.62 -5.00 7.44
C LEU A 3 17.07 -4.06 6.35
N CYS A 4 15.92 -3.43 6.61
CA CYS A 4 15.24 -2.53 5.68
C CYS A 4 16.08 -1.30 5.27
N LYS A 5 17.01 -0.84 6.11
CA LYS A 5 17.94 0.26 5.74
C LYS A 5 19.02 -0.17 4.76
N GLN A 6 19.26 -1.47 4.61
CA GLN A 6 20.28 -2.03 3.73
C GLN A 6 19.70 -2.50 2.39
N LEU A 7 18.37 -2.55 2.27
CA LEU A 7 17.64 -2.96 1.06
C LEU A 7 17.48 -1.80 0.07
N THR A 8 18.56 -1.05 -0.19
CA THR A 8 18.57 0.17 -1.02
C THR A 8 18.40 -0.07 -2.52
N SER A 9 18.42 -1.33 -2.96
CA SER A 9 18.16 -1.72 -4.35
C SER A 9 16.84 -2.46 -4.51
N LEU A 10 16.06 -2.59 -3.44
CA LEU A 10 14.78 -3.30 -3.49
C LEU A 10 13.78 -2.44 -4.26
N ARG A 11 13.39 -2.93 -5.44
CA ARG A 11 12.43 -2.26 -6.31
C ARG A 11 11.03 -2.84 -6.21
N CYS A 12 10.90 -4.11 -5.86
CA CYS A 12 9.62 -4.79 -5.79
C CYS A 12 9.46 -5.46 -4.42
N LEU A 13 8.36 -5.17 -3.74
CA LEU A 13 7.98 -5.78 -2.48
C LEU A 13 6.55 -6.28 -2.59
N VAL A 14 6.40 -7.58 -2.36
CA VAL A 14 5.11 -8.26 -2.38
C VAL A 14 4.82 -8.77 -0.98
N LEU A 15 3.79 -8.22 -0.35
CA LEU A 15 3.26 -8.65 0.92
C LEU A 15 2.00 -9.45 0.63
N LYS A 16 2.13 -10.78 0.67
CA LYS A 16 1.04 -11.71 0.38
C LYS A 16 0.67 -12.48 1.65
N GLY A 17 -0.57 -12.30 2.07
CA GLY A 17 -1.21 -13.06 3.13
C GLY A 17 -1.76 -14.40 2.64
N LYS A 18 -2.55 -15.01 3.51
CA LYS A 18 -3.34 -16.20 3.24
C LYS A 18 -4.80 -15.88 3.56
N GLU A 19 -5.73 -16.68 3.06
CA GLU A 19 -7.16 -16.56 3.37
C GLU A 19 -7.46 -16.68 4.89
N THR A 20 -6.56 -17.30 5.66
CA THR A 20 -6.68 -17.39 7.12
C THR A 20 -5.91 -16.28 7.85
N SER A 21 -5.41 -15.27 7.13
CA SER A 21 -4.61 -14.21 7.74
C SER A 21 -5.47 -13.35 8.65
N LEU A 22 -5.05 -13.26 9.92
CA LEU A 22 -5.68 -12.43 10.95
C LEU A 22 -5.06 -11.03 11.03
N MET A 23 -4.23 -10.67 10.06
CA MET A 23 -3.59 -9.36 10.03
C MET A 23 -4.64 -8.27 9.79
N VAL A 24 -4.81 -7.39 10.77
CA VAL A 24 -5.78 -6.28 10.72
C VAL A 24 -5.13 -4.96 10.30
N SER A 25 -3.85 -4.77 10.65
CA SER A 25 -3.05 -3.62 10.24
C SER A 25 -1.56 -3.99 10.29
N LEU A 26 -0.72 -3.13 9.72
CA LEU A 26 0.71 -3.15 10.00
C LEU A 26 0.97 -2.63 11.42
N THR A 27 2.04 -3.11 12.05
CA THR A 27 2.54 -2.50 13.30
C THR A 27 3.32 -1.22 12.97
N LYS A 28 3.49 -0.32 13.95
CA LYS A 28 4.27 0.91 13.78
C LYS A 28 5.69 0.63 13.29
N GLU A 29 6.30 -0.45 13.76
CA GLU A 29 7.64 -0.87 13.35
C GLU A 29 7.67 -1.36 11.90
N GLN A 30 6.64 -2.11 11.46
CA GLN A 30 6.51 -2.57 10.08
C GLN A 30 6.27 -1.41 9.11
N GLU A 31 5.42 -0.45 9.48
CA GLU A 31 5.21 0.77 8.70
C GLU A 31 6.51 1.57 8.57
N ARG A 32 7.20 1.83 9.69
CA ARG A 32 8.51 2.50 9.67
C ARG A 32 9.52 1.76 8.80
N ALA A 33 9.55 0.44 8.88
CA ALA A 33 10.44 -0.39 8.07
C ALA A 33 10.12 -0.28 6.57
N LEU A 34 8.83 -0.30 6.21
CA LEU A 34 8.37 -0.11 4.84
C LEU A 34 8.78 1.27 4.30
N LEU A 35 8.57 2.33 5.08
CA LEU A 35 8.87 3.71 4.69
C LEU A 35 10.37 4.01 4.52
N LEU A 36 11.26 3.12 4.98
CA LEU A 36 12.70 3.21 4.75
C LEU A 36 13.12 2.68 3.36
N LEU A 37 12.24 1.99 2.64
CA LEU A 37 12.52 1.38 1.34
C LEU A 37 12.33 2.41 0.21
N THR A 38 13.14 3.48 0.21
CA THR A 38 12.98 4.62 -0.72
C THR A 38 13.23 4.29 -2.18
N SER A 39 13.86 3.14 -2.48
CA SER A 39 14.10 2.63 -3.84
C SER A 39 12.93 1.82 -4.41
N LEU A 40 11.88 1.63 -3.64
CA LEU A 40 10.77 0.75 -4.00
C LEU A 40 9.93 1.39 -5.11
N GLN A 41 9.73 0.65 -6.20
CA GLN A 41 8.94 1.03 -7.37
C GLN A 41 7.58 0.31 -7.40
N TRP A 42 7.54 -0.94 -6.97
CA TRP A 42 6.33 -1.77 -6.91
C TRP A 42 6.08 -2.25 -5.48
N LEU A 43 4.92 -1.89 -4.95
CA LEU A 43 4.43 -2.37 -3.67
C LEU A 43 3.10 -3.10 -3.88
N HIS A 44 3.01 -4.35 -3.43
CA HIS A 44 1.81 -5.15 -3.54
C HIS A 44 1.34 -5.67 -2.18
N PHE A 45 0.05 -5.52 -1.90
CA PHE A 45 -0.65 -6.15 -0.79
C PHE A 45 -1.69 -7.13 -1.35
N GLY A 46 -1.61 -8.39 -0.94
CA GLY A 46 -2.44 -9.46 -1.50
C GLY A 46 -2.98 -10.40 -0.43
N CYS A 47 -4.21 -10.88 -0.57
CA CYS A 47 -4.78 -11.97 0.23
C CYS A 47 -4.79 -11.70 1.75
N TYR A 48 -5.27 -10.53 2.16
CA TYR A 48 -5.48 -10.21 3.57
C TYR A 48 -6.96 -9.90 3.84
N PRO A 49 -7.78 -10.92 4.17
CA PRO A 49 -9.22 -10.74 4.29
C PRO A 49 -9.64 -9.83 5.45
N ASN A 50 -8.85 -9.78 6.53
CA ASN A 50 -9.13 -9.00 7.73
C ASN A 50 -8.37 -7.67 7.80
N LEU A 51 -7.55 -7.33 6.79
CA LEU A 51 -6.77 -6.10 6.79
C LEU A 51 -7.71 -4.92 6.62
N GLN A 52 -7.71 -4.02 7.60
CA GLN A 52 -8.59 -2.86 7.65
C GLN A 52 -7.86 -1.59 7.22
N LEU A 53 -6.56 -1.50 7.53
CA LEU A 53 -5.78 -0.29 7.35
C LEU A 53 -4.42 -0.59 6.73
N LEU A 54 -4.04 0.26 5.78
CA LEU A 54 -2.69 0.36 5.23
C LEU A 54 -2.09 1.71 5.64
N PRO A 55 -0.76 1.84 5.64
CA PRO A 55 -0.09 3.11 5.88
C PRO A 55 -0.62 4.17 4.90
N ALA A 56 -1.10 5.28 5.45
CA ALA A 56 -1.62 6.40 4.67
C ALA A 56 -0.49 7.27 4.14
N ASP A 57 0.53 7.57 4.95
CA ASP A 57 1.67 8.41 4.52
C ASP A 57 2.72 7.56 3.80
N LEU A 58 2.65 7.54 2.47
CA LEU A 58 3.59 6.86 1.59
C LEU A 58 4.50 7.85 0.85
N ARG A 59 4.52 9.13 1.24
CA ARG A 59 5.34 10.17 0.58
C ARG A 59 6.84 9.90 0.65
N SER A 60 7.30 9.17 1.66
CA SER A 60 8.72 8.82 1.77
C SER A 60 9.17 7.79 0.72
N LEU A 61 8.22 7.05 0.11
CA LEU A 61 8.49 6.12 -0.97
C LEU A 61 8.56 6.87 -2.31
N VAL A 62 9.56 7.75 -2.43
CA VAL A 62 9.72 8.69 -3.55
C VAL A 62 9.90 8.01 -4.91
N SER A 63 10.33 6.76 -4.94
CA SER A 63 10.49 6.00 -6.19
C SER A 63 9.27 5.14 -6.54
N LEU A 64 8.19 5.22 -5.75
CA LEU A 64 7.05 4.31 -5.90
C LEU A 64 6.25 4.67 -7.16
N GLU A 65 6.16 3.71 -8.07
CA GLU A 65 5.45 3.86 -9.34
C GLU A 65 4.09 3.15 -9.30
N VAL A 66 3.98 2.05 -8.56
CA VAL A 66 2.74 1.27 -8.48
C VAL A 66 2.52 0.76 -7.07
N LEU A 67 1.33 1.04 -6.55
CA LEU A 67 0.76 0.38 -5.37
C LEU A 67 -0.43 -0.48 -5.81
N ARG A 68 -0.34 -1.79 -5.59
CA ARG A 68 -1.42 -2.74 -5.89
C ARG A 68 -1.99 -3.34 -4.61
N ILE A 69 -3.31 -3.33 -4.48
CA ILE A 69 -4.07 -3.99 -3.42
C ILE A 69 -4.98 -5.02 -4.08
N TRP A 70 -4.88 -6.27 -3.65
CA TRP A 70 -5.63 -7.38 -4.21
C TRP A 70 -6.19 -8.30 -3.12
N SER A 71 -7.46 -8.69 -3.22
CA SER A 71 -8.07 -9.65 -2.26
C SER A 71 -7.97 -9.15 -0.80
N CYS A 72 -8.25 -7.85 -0.57
CA CYS A 72 -8.26 -7.21 0.75
C CYS A 72 -9.62 -6.52 1.03
N PRO A 73 -10.70 -7.29 1.23
CA PRO A 73 -12.07 -6.76 1.32
C PRO A 73 -12.35 -5.92 2.58
N SER A 74 -11.63 -6.14 3.69
CA SER A 74 -11.93 -5.40 4.94
C SER A 74 -11.35 -4.00 5.00
N ILE A 75 -10.58 -3.57 4.00
CA ILE A 75 -10.04 -2.21 3.97
C ILE A 75 -11.20 -1.26 3.66
N THR A 76 -11.48 -0.41 4.64
CA THR A 76 -12.49 0.65 4.58
C THR A 76 -11.81 1.94 5.01
N GLY A 77 -12.34 3.11 4.65
CA GLY A 77 -11.76 4.34 5.21
C GLY A 77 -10.46 4.85 4.58
N TRP A 78 -9.71 4.01 3.85
CA TRP A 78 -8.31 4.29 3.51
C TRP A 78 -8.14 5.27 2.35
N LEU A 79 -7.26 6.26 2.55
CA LEU A 79 -6.86 7.28 1.58
C LEU A 79 -5.34 7.49 1.70
N PRO A 80 -4.55 7.13 0.68
CA PRO A 80 -3.11 7.34 0.71
C PRO A 80 -2.71 8.79 0.40
N GLU A 81 -1.71 9.28 1.12
CA GLU A 81 -0.89 10.42 0.76
C GLU A 81 0.40 9.90 0.13
N MET A 82 0.51 9.99 -1.19
CA MET A 82 1.66 9.51 -1.95
C MET A 82 2.00 10.51 -3.06
N ASP A 83 3.18 10.35 -3.67
CA ASP A 83 3.56 11.19 -4.80
C ASP A 83 2.61 11.01 -6.00
N THR A 84 2.42 12.08 -6.77
CA THR A 84 1.53 12.19 -7.93
C THR A 84 1.84 11.21 -9.05
N SER A 85 3.10 10.76 -9.16
CA SER A 85 3.55 9.79 -10.17
C SER A 85 3.13 8.34 -9.89
N CYS A 86 2.71 8.00 -8.67
CA CYS A 86 2.40 6.61 -8.30
C CYS A 86 0.99 6.20 -8.75
N ARG A 87 0.84 5.04 -9.40
CA ARG A 87 -0.43 4.44 -9.82
C ARG A 87 -1.01 3.55 -8.72
N LEU A 88 -2.29 3.73 -8.39
CA LEU A 88 -3.00 2.91 -7.41
C LEU A 88 -3.91 1.91 -8.12
N VAL A 89 -3.71 0.62 -7.88
CA VAL A 89 -4.51 -0.45 -8.48
C VAL A 89 -5.19 -1.25 -7.38
N VAL A 90 -6.51 -1.26 -7.38
CA VAL A 90 -7.32 -2.03 -6.43
C VAL A 90 -8.16 -3.04 -7.19
N GLU A 91 -7.98 -4.32 -6.87
CA GLU A 91 -8.66 -5.44 -7.52
C GLU A 91 -9.21 -6.40 -6.46
N ASP A 92 -10.35 -7.03 -6.74
CA ASP A 92 -10.93 -8.08 -5.88
C ASP A 92 -10.99 -7.67 -4.39
N SER A 93 -11.31 -6.42 -4.12
CA SER A 93 -11.39 -5.82 -2.78
C SER A 93 -12.78 -5.20 -2.59
N SER A 94 -13.08 -4.56 -1.47
CA SER A 94 -14.41 -3.98 -1.24
C SER A 94 -14.80 -2.95 -2.32
N GLU A 95 -16.08 -2.91 -2.65
CA GLU A 95 -16.63 -1.90 -3.57
C GLU A 95 -16.38 -0.49 -3.06
N GLU A 96 -16.46 -0.28 -1.74
CA GLU A 96 -16.15 1.00 -1.10
C GLU A 96 -14.69 1.43 -1.36
N LEU A 97 -13.72 0.54 -1.13
CA LEU A 97 -12.32 0.84 -1.39
C LEU A 97 -12.08 1.14 -2.87
N SER A 98 -12.66 0.34 -3.76
CA SER A 98 -12.55 0.54 -5.21
C SER A 98 -13.09 1.91 -5.63
N TRP A 99 -14.28 2.29 -5.13
CA TRP A 99 -14.89 3.60 -5.38
C TRP A 99 -14.02 4.74 -4.87
N ARG A 100 -13.57 4.67 -3.61
CA ARG A 100 -12.76 5.73 -3.00
C ARG A 100 -11.41 5.89 -3.67
N CYS A 101 -10.79 4.80 -4.13
CA CYS A 101 -9.55 4.87 -4.89
C CYS A 101 -9.77 5.56 -6.26
N LYS A 102 -10.88 5.28 -6.93
CA LYS A 102 -11.26 6.00 -8.16
C LYS A 102 -11.50 7.48 -7.88
N GLU A 103 -12.24 7.81 -6.82
CA GLU A 103 -12.49 9.21 -6.43
C GLU A 103 -11.18 9.95 -6.11
N TRP A 104 -10.29 9.31 -5.37
CA TRP A 104 -8.95 9.84 -5.09
C TRP A 104 -8.13 10.05 -6.37
N GLU A 105 -8.18 9.11 -7.32
CA GLU A 105 -7.52 9.27 -8.61
C GLU A 105 -8.10 10.40 -9.46
N VAL A 106 -9.41 10.66 -9.39
CA VAL A 106 -10.02 11.81 -10.07
C VAL A 106 -9.55 13.11 -9.43
N ARG A 107 -9.68 13.23 -8.10
CA ARG A 107 -9.26 14.42 -7.35
C ARG A 107 -7.80 14.79 -7.54
N ARG A 108 -6.92 13.80 -7.75
CA ARG A 108 -5.49 14.05 -8.02
C ARG A 108 -5.21 14.64 -9.40
N ARG A 109 -6.12 14.49 -10.38
CA ARG A 109 -5.94 15.01 -11.75
C ARG A 109 -6.39 16.46 -11.90
N GLU A 110 -7.08 16.99 -10.89
CA GLU A 110 -7.66 18.34 -10.88
C GLU A 110 -6.80 19.37 -10.14
N ILE A 111 -5.63 18.96 -9.62
CA ILE A 111 -4.61 19.80 -8.96
C ILE A 111 -3.38 19.85 -9.86
#